data_AF-A0A9E7TJT5-F1
#
_entry.id   AF-A0A9E7TJT5-F1
#
_cell.length_a   1.000
_cell.length_b   1.000
_cell.length_c   1.000
_cell.angle_alpha   90.00
_cell.angle_beta   90.00
_cell.angle_gamma   90.00
#
_symmetry.space_group_name_H-M   'P 1'
#
loop_
_entity.id
_entity.type
_entity.pdbx_description
1 polymer ?
#
loop_
_entity_poly.entity_id
_entity_poly.type
_entity_poly.pdbx_seq_one_letter_code
_entity_poly.pdbx_strand_id
1 'polypeptide(L)' 'MPKHKCGFDEKIRCKKCGRNLEDNGKGGLYCPYCGRTVTIICPGCGRPWL' A
#
# COMPACT_ATOMS: atom_id res chain seq x y z
N MET A 1 8.51 3.45 4.93
CA MET A 1 7.74 3.26 3.68
C MET A 1 7.15 1.86 3.69
N PRO A 2 5.97 1.62 3.11
CA PRO A 2 5.46 0.27 2.95
C PRO A 2 6.44 -0.48 2.05
N LYS A 3 7.09 -1.52 2.59
CA LYS A 3 8.09 -2.30 1.87
C LYS A 3 7.48 -3.66 1.59
N HIS A 4 7.17 -3.91 0.32
CA HIS A 4 6.55 -5.19 -0.05
C HIS A 4 7.56 -6.33 0.10
N LYS A 5 7.07 -7.54 0.36
CA LYS A 5 7.90 -8.74 0.53
C LYS A 5 8.83 -9.02 -0.66
N CYS A 6 8.48 -8.55 -1.85
CA CYS A 6 9.31 -8.67 -3.06
C CYS A 6 10.46 -7.64 -3.14
N GLY A 7 10.60 -6.73 -2.17
CA GLY A 7 11.62 -5.68 -2.18
C GLY A 7 11.17 -4.37 -2.84
N PHE A 8 9.93 -4.29 -3.34
CA PHE A 8 9.37 -3.07 -3.90
C PHE A 8 9.12 -2.03 -2.79
N ASP A 9 9.87 -0.93 -2.83
CA ASP A 9 9.76 0.22 -1.94
C ASP A 9 9.30 1.42 -2.77
N GLU A 10 7.99 1.62 -2.85
CA GLU A 10 7.44 2.82 -3.48
C GLU A 10 6.42 3.49 -2.57
N LYS A 11 6.41 4.82 -2.61
CA LYS A 11 5.45 5.65 -1.90
C LYS A 11 4.09 5.56 -2.58
N ILE A 12 3.30 4.58 -2.17
CA ILE A 12 1.93 4.46 -2.67
C ILE A 12 1.07 5.52 -2.03
N ARG A 13 0.36 6.26 -2.88
CA ARG A 13 -0.53 7.35 -2.48
C ARG A 13 -1.98 6.92 -2.68
N CYS A 14 -2.83 7.32 -1.75
CA CYS A 14 -4.27 7.15 -1.89
C CYS A 14 -4.77 7.99 -3.07
N LYS A 15 -5.47 7.39 -4.04
CA LYS A 15 -6.09 8.14 -5.15
C LYS A 15 -7.10 9.19 -4.69
N LYS A 16 -7.72 9.03 -3.51
CA LYS A 16 -8.77 9.93 -3.03
C LYS A 16 -8.23 11.16 -2.30
N CYS A 17 -7.22 11.00 -1.46
CA CYS A 17 -6.66 12.12 -0.67
C CYS A 17 -5.22 12.51 -1.05
N GLY A 18 -4.58 11.78 -1.96
CA GLY A 18 -3.20 12.02 -2.40
C GLY A 18 -2.12 11.70 -1.37
N ARG A 19 -2.50 11.27 -0.17
CA ARG A 19 -1.59 11.02 0.96
C ARG A 19 -0.99 9.63 0.91
N ASN A 20 0.20 9.48 1.51
CA ASN A 20 0.90 8.21 1.59
C ASN A 20 0.05 7.19 2.35
N LEU A 21 -0.06 6.00 1.77
CA LEU A 21 -0.63 4.85 2.45
C LEU A 21 0.42 4.24 3.38
N GLU A 22 -0.08 3.70 4.47
CA GLU A 22 0.71 3.01 5.47
C GLU A 22 0.53 1.50 5.32
N ASP A 23 1.56 0.75 5.63
CA ASP A 23 1.45 -0.70 5.70
C ASP A 23 0.67 -1.09 6.96
N ASN A 24 -0.37 -1.90 6.83
CA ASN A 24 -1.15 -2.37 7.98
C ASN A 24 -0.59 -3.66 8.60
N GLY A 25 0.55 -4.18 8.14
CA GLY A 25 1.19 -5.42 8.62
C GLY A 25 0.46 -6.70 8.25
N LYS A 26 -0.79 -6.61 7.76
CA LYS A 26 -1.65 -7.74 7.35
C LYS A 26 -1.70 -7.97 5.86
N GLY A 27 -0.75 -7.41 5.12
CA GLY A 27 -0.78 -7.60 3.68
C GLY A 27 -1.79 -6.68 2.98
N GLY A 28 -1.90 -5.46 3.45
CA GLY A 28 -2.75 -4.43 2.87
C GLY A 28 -2.26 -3.05 3.24
N LEU A 29 -2.58 -2.08 2.39
CA LEU A 29 -2.26 -0.68 2.64
C LEU A 29 -3.46 0.01 3.26
N TYR A 30 -3.21 0.83 4.26
CA TYR A 30 -4.23 1.56 4.99
C TYR A 30 -4.03 3.07 4.78
N CYS A 31 -5.13 3.78 4.55
CA CYS A 31 -5.13 5.23 4.52
C CYS A 31 -5.62 5.80 5.86
N PRO A 32 -4.75 6.42 6.69
CA PRO A 32 -5.14 6.99 7.98
C PRO A 32 -6.14 8.14 7.86
N TYR A 33 -6.19 8.80 6.70
CA TYR A 33 -7.06 9.95 6.47
C TYR A 33 -8.44 9.55 5.93
N CYS A 34 -8.49 8.58 5.01
CA CYS A 34 -9.75 8.10 4.44
C CYS A 34 -10.40 6.99 5.28
N GLY A 35 -9.65 6.38 6.20
CA GLY A 35 -10.08 5.20 6.96
C GLY A 35 -10.30 3.96 6.08
N ARG A 36 -9.71 3.92 4.88
CA ARG A 36 -9.91 2.85 3.91
C ARG A 36 -8.67 1.97 3.82
N THR A 37 -8.91 0.67 3.90
CA THR A 37 -7.92 -0.35 3.53
C THR A 37 -8.03 -0.60 2.03
N VAL A 38 -6.90 -0.57 1.36
CA VAL A 38 -6.76 -0.85 -0.05
C VAL A 38 -5.77 -1.98 -0.21
N THR A 39 -6.28 -3.08 -0.76
CA THR A 39 -5.43 -4.14 -1.29
C THR A 39 -5.05 -3.71 -2.69
N ILE A 40 -3.79 -3.35 -2.89
CA ILE A 40 -3.28 -3.10 -4.23
C ILE A 40 -2.46 -4.30 -4.70
N ILE A 41 -2.33 -4.41 -6.02
CA ILE A 41 -1.34 -5.29 -6.63
C ILE A 41 -0.01 -4.54 -6.66
N CYS A 42 1.05 -5.18 -6.16
CA CYS A 42 2.40 -4.65 -6.24
C CYS A 42 2.83 -4.54 -7.71
N PRO A 43 3.16 -3.34 -8.21
CA PRO A 43 3.52 -3.15 -9.63
C PRO A 43 4.89 -3.78 -9.98
N GLY A 44 5.73 -4.07 -8.98
CA GLY A 44 7.01 -4.75 -9.20
C GLY A 44 6.88 -6.26 -9.45
N CYS A 45 6.01 -6.96 -8.71
CA CYS A 45 5.90 -8.43 -8.80
C CYS A 45 4.53 -8.95 -9.25
N GLY A 46 3.53 -8.09 -9.43
CA GLY A 46 2.18 -8.47 -9.84
C GLY A 46 1.37 -9.24 -8.78
N ARG A 47 1.90 -9.40 -7.56
CA ARG A 47 1.19 -10.05 -6.45
C ARG A 47 0.44 -9.03 -5.60
N PRO A 48 -0.63 -9.43 -4.88
CA PRO A 48 -1.26 -8.56 -3.91
C PRO A 48 -0.24 -8.11 -2.88
N TRP A 49 -0.45 -6.95 -2.27
CA TRP A 49 0.39 -6.42 -1.22
C TRP A 49 0.29 -7.22 0.09
N LEU A 50 0.32 -8.56 0.03
CA LEU A 50 0.17 -9.54 1.11
C LEU A 50 1.45 -9.75 1.93
#